data_AF-A0A1M5KG53-F1
#
_entry.id   AF-A0A1M5KG53-F1
#
_cell.length_a   1.000
_cell.length_b   1.000
_cell.length_c   1.000
_cell.angle_alpha   90.00
_cell.angle_beta   90.00
_cell.angle_gamma   90.00
#
_symmetry.space_group_name_H-M   'P 1'
#
loop_
_entity.id
_entity.type
_entity.pdbx_description
1 polymer ?
#
loop_
_entity_poly.entity_id
_entity_poly.type
_entity_poly.pdbx_seq_one_letter_code
_entity_poly.pdbx_strand_id
1 'polypeptide(L)'
;MNENNKRQVRKPIGRPLKTDPAIFRYSLSLNEEENAKFLALFDQSNMDVKAHFIKSRIFDKTIKTIQIDKGTVDFYMRLTSFHSQFRNVGVNYNQIIKLLYKNFSQKKASAYLFKLEKQTAEMAMLCRKIIELTEEFEAKYLKNHSKK
;
A
#
# COMPACT_ATOMS: atom_id res chain seq x y z
N MET A 1 5.96 -67.50 31.05
CA MET A 1 4.75 -66.72 31.40
C MET A 1 5.00 -65.29 30.97
N ASN A 2 4.18 -64.51 30.28
CA ASN A 2 2.91 -64.56 29.54
C ASN A 2 2.79 -63.09 29.04
N GLU A 3 2.23 -62.67 27.93
CA GLU A 3 1.57 -63.24 26.76
C GLU A 3 1.49 -62.06 25.78
N ASN A 4 1.78 -62.32 24.51
CA ASN A 4 1.60 -61.37 23.41
C ASN A 4 0.11 -61.10 23.17
N ASN A 5 -0.42 -60.00 23.70
CA ASN A 5 -1.78 -59.59 23.38
C ASN A 5 -1.81 -58.73 22.10
N LYS A 6 -1.67 -59.40 20.94
CA LYS A 6 -2.00 -58.83 19.63
C LYS A 6 -3.51 -58.58 19.56
N ARG A 7 -3.95 -57.41 20.04
CA ARG A 7 -5.30 -56.91 19.78
C ARG A 7 -5.44 -56.68 18.28
N GLN A 8 -6.21 -57.54 17.62
CA GLN A 8 -6.59 -57.38 16.22
C GLN A 8 -7.31 -56.04 16.05
N VAL A 9 -6.63 -55.06 15.47
CA VAL A 9 -7.22 -53.78 15.10
C VAL A 9 -8.22 -54.05 13.98
N ARG A 10 -9.51 -54.03 14.33
CA ARG A 10 -10.60 -54.09 13.34
C ARG A 10 -10.40 -52.94 12.36
N LYS A 11 -10.26 -53.26 11.07
CA LYS A 11 -10.20 -52.23 10.01
C LYS A 11 -11.47 -51.39 10.11
N PRO A 12 -11.39 -50.05 10.22
CA PRO A 12 -12.59 -49.23 10.19
C PRO A 12 -13.23 -49.38 8.81
N ILE A 13 -14.43 -49.97 8.77
CA ILE A 13 -15.29 -50.00 7.59
C ILE A 13 -15.84 -48.58 7.45
N GLY A 14 -15.24 -47.79 6.57
CA GLY A 14 -15.64 -46.40 6.33
C GLY A 14 -14.62 -45.60 5.53
N ARG A 15 -15.03 -44.41 5.08
CA ARG A 15 -14.10 -43.46 4.46
C ARG A 15 -13.00 -43.14 5.49
N PRO A 16 -11.70 -43.21 5.10
CA PRO A 16 -10.61 -42.86 6.00
C PRO A 16 -10.83 -41.45 6.57
N LEU A 17 -10.63 -41.32 7.88
CA LEU A 17 -10.74 -40.03 8.56
C LEU A 17 -9.71 -39.07 7.95
N LYS A 18 -10.12 -37.83 7.69
CA LYS A 18 -9.16 -36.78 7.28
C LYS A 18 -8.22 -36.49 8.45
N THR A 19 -6.94 -36.33 8.15
CA THR A 19 -5.88 -36.00 9.11
C THR A 19 -6.13 -34.69 9.85
N ASP A 20 -6.81 -33.73 9.20
CA ASP A 20 -7.24 -32.46 9.80
C ASP A 20 -8.70 -32.15 9.40
N PRO A 21 -9.70 -32.48 10.24
CA PRO A 21 -11.09 -32.20 9.96
C PRO A 21 -11.44 -30.73 10.23
N ALA A 22 -12.27 -30.14 9.37
CA ALA A 22 -12.84 -28.80 9.60
C ALA A 22 -13.91 -28.88 10.71
N ILE A 23 -13.51 -28.60 11.96
CA ILE A 23 -14.37 -28.72 13.15
C ILE A 23 -15.23 -27.46 13.35
N PHE A 24 -14.71 -26.28 13.02
CA PHE A 24 -15.40 -25.01 13.23
C PHE A 24 -16.27 -24.63 12.03
N ARG A 25 -17.56 -24.33 12.28
CA ARG A 25 -18.51 -23.90 11.26
C ARG A 25 -19.14 -22.56 11.65
N TYR A 26 -19.13 -21.63 10.71
CA TYR A 26 -19.83 -20.35 10.81
C TYR A 26 -20.89 -20.27 9.71
N SER A 27 -22.10 -19.85 10.07
CA SER A 27 -23.19 -19.62 9.12
C SER A 27 -23.28 -18.13 8.79
N LEU A 28 -23.49 -17.82 7.52
CA LEU A 28 -23.64 -16.45 7.01
C LEU A 28 -25.06 -16.30 6.47
N SER A 29 -25.75 -15.23 6.88
CA SER A 29 -27.04 -14.84 6.33
C SER A 29 -26.84 -13.70 5.34
N LEU A 30 -27.35 -13.85 4.12
CA LEU A 30 -27.28 -12.81 3.09
C LEU A 30 -28.68 -12.29 2.81
N ASN A 31 -28.79 -10.98 2.56
CA ASN A 31 -30.01 -10.43 1.96
C ASN A 31 -30.07 -10.74 0.45
N GLU A 32 -31.17 -10.36 -0.20
CA GLU A 32 -31.40 -10.70 -1.61
C GLU A 32 -30.36 -10.08 -2.55
N GLU A 33 -29.99 -8.81 -2.34
CA GLU A 33 -28.98 -8.11 -3.13
C GLU A 33 -27.57 -8.70 -2.94
N GLU A 34 -27.21 -9.04 -1.71
CA GLU A 34 -25.92 -9.65 -1.36
C GLU A 34 -25.82 -11.06 -1.96
N ASN A 35 -26.91 -11.82 -1.94
CA ASN A 35 -26.96 -13.16 -2.54
C ASN A 35 -26.82 -13.09 -4.07
N ALA A 36 -27.46 -12.12 -4.73
CA ALA A 36 -27.30 -11.92 -6.18
C ALA A 36 -25.84 -11.60 -6.54
N LYS A 37 -25.19 -10.70 -5.80
CA LYS A 37 -23.76 -10.37 -5.97
C LYS A 37 -22.87 -11.59 -5.71
N PHE A 38 -23.17 -12.38 -4.68
CA PHE A 38 -22.43 -13.59 -4.35
C PHE A 38 -22.48 -14.61 -5.50
N LEU A 39 -23.67 -14.88 -6.04
CA LEU A 39 -23.84 -15.83 -7.15
C LEU A 39 -23.08 -15.39 -8.41
N ALA A 40 -23.15 -14.11 -8.77
CA ALA A 40 -22.40 -13.58 -9.91
C ALA A 40 -20.89 -13.79 -9.76
N LEU A 41 -20.35 -13.59 -8.56
CA LEU A 41 -18.92 -13.81 -8.28
C LEU A 41 -18.55 -15.29 -8.20
N PHE A 42 -19.47 -16.14 -7.77
CA PHE A 42 -19.30 -17.59 -7.71
C PHE A 42 -19.24 -18.19 -9.12
N ASP A 43 -20.16 -17.80 -10.01
CA ASP A 43 -20.20 -18.29 -11.39
C ASP A 43 -18.93 -17.91 -12.16
N GLN A 44 -18.41 -16.70 -11.94
CA GLN A 44 -17.12 -16.26 -12.51
C GLN A 44 -15.91 -17.06 -12.02
N SER A 45 -16.02 -17.74 -10.87
CA SER A 45 -14.90 -18.46 -10.27
C SER A 45 -14.71 -19.88 -10.81
N ASN A 46 -15.68 -20.41 -11.56
CA ASN A 46 -15.72 -21.79 -12.04
C ASN A 46 -15.48 -22.85 -10.94
N MET A 47 -15.84 -22.55 -9.69
CA MET A 47 -15.72 -23.49 -8.58
C MET A 47 -17.02 -24.28 -8.40
N ASP A 48 -16.92 -25.56 -8.09
CA ASP A 48 -18.11 -26.42 -7.93
C ASP A 48 -18.85 -26.23 -6.60
N VAL A 49 -18.15 -25.72 -5.57
CA VAL A 49 -18.65 -25.67 -4.19
C VAL A 49 -18.58 -24.26 -3.62
N LYS A 50 -19.73 -23.69 -3.28
CA LYS A 50 -19.89 -22.35 -2.67
C LYS A 50 -19.02 -22.15 -1.42
N ALA A 51 -18.90 -23.17 -0.56
CA ALA A 51 -18.07 -23.10 0.64
C ALA A 51 -16.56 -23.00 0.33
N HIS A 52 -16.09 -23.68 -0.73
CA HIS A 52 -14.70 -23.56 -1.17
C HIS A 52 -14.43 -22.17 -1.77
N PHE A 53 -15.39 -21.62 -2.49
CA PHE A 53 -15.32 -20.23 -2.97
C PHE A 53 -15.27 -19.22 -1.83
N ILE A 54 -16.08 -19.38 -0.78
CA ILE A 54 -16.02 -18.50 0.39
C ILE A 54 -14.66 -18.62 1.08
N LYS A 55 -14.14 -19.85 1.26
CA LYS A 55 -12.83 -20.10 1.87
C LYS A 55 -11.70 -19.48 1.04
N SER A 56 -11.70 -19.65 -0.28
CA SER A 56 -10.69 -19.04 -1.15
C SER A 56 -10.79 -17.52 -1.14
N ARG A 57 -12.00 -16.95 -1.11
CA ARG A 57 -12.14 -15.49 -1.02
C ARG A 57 -11.72 -14.91 0.33
N ILE A 58 -11.85 -15.64 1.44
CA ILE A 58 -11.43 -15.19 2.76
C ILE A 58 -9.92 -15.37 2.98
N PHE A 59 -9.35 -16.47 2.47
CA PHE A 59 -7.96 -16.86 2.78
C PHE A 59 -6.98 -16.71 1.62
N ASP A 60 -7.42 -16.79 0.35
CA ASP A 60 -6.54 -16.62 -0.83
C ASP A 60 -6.49 -15.17 -1.32
N LYS A 61 -7.57 -14.39 -1.13
CA LYS A 61 -7.39 -12.94 -1.11
C LYS A 61 -6.60 -12.67 0.16
N THR A 62 -5.35 -12.25 0.01
CA THR A 62 -4.63 -11.60 1.10
C THR A 62 -5.59 -10.55 1.65
N ILE A 63 -6.21 -10.82 2.80
CA ILE A 63 -6.78 -9.76 3.61
C ILE A 63 -5.54 -9.02 4.06
N LYS A 64 -5.08 -8.11 3.19
CA LYS A 64 -4.17 -7.06 3.52
C LYS A 64 -4.97 -6.23 4.51
N THR A 65 -4.98 -6.67 5.77
CA THR A 65 -5.14 -5.80 6.92
C THR A 65 -3.89 -4.93 6.92
N ILE A 66 -3.73 -4.12 5.87
CA ILE A 66 -2.92 -2.93 5.99
C ILE A 66 -3.76 -2.13 6.97
N GLN A 67 -3.32 -2.09 8.23
CA GLN A 67 -3.61 -0.96 9.09
C GLN A 67 -3.07 0.23 8.30
N ILE A 68 -3.87 0.78 7.39
CA ILE A 68 -3.47 1.91 6.57
C ILE A 68 -3.47 3.06 7.57
N ASP A 69 -2.29 3.32 8.12
CA ASP A 69 -2.05 4.59 8.78
C ASP A 69 -2.31 5.68 7.74
N LYS A 70 -3.48 6.32 7.86
CA LYS A 70 -3.92 7.39 6.97
C LYS A 70 -2.86 8.48 6.89
N GLY A 71 -2.11 8.71 7.98
CA GLY A 71 -1.01 9.68 8.01
C GLY A 71 0.09 9.33 7.01
N THR A 72 0.50 8.07 6.94
CA THR A 72 1.54 7.61 6.01
C THR A 72 1.11 7.75 4.54
N VAL A 73 -0.13 7.40 4.19
CA VAL A 73 -0.64 7.55 2.82
C VAL A 73 -0.76 9.03 2.42
N ASP A 74 -1.30 9.88 3.31
CA ASP A 74 -1.38 11.32 3.07
C ASP A 74 0.01 11.95 2.92
N PHE A 75 0.98 11.49 3.70
CA PHE A 75 2.37 11.93 3.60
C PHE A 75 2.95 11.60 2.22
N TYR A 76 2.83 10.35 1.75
CA TYR A 76 3.31 9.96 0.42
C TYR A 76 2.60 10.72 -0.72
N MET A 77 1.30 10.95 -0.61
CA MET A 77 0.54 11.74 -1.59
C MET A 77 1.03 13.19 -1.63
N ARG A 78 1.24 13.82 -0.47
CA ARG A 78 1.77 15.19 -0.37
C ARG A 78 3.19 15.28 -0.93
N LEU A 79 4.05 14.32 -0.63
CA LEU A 79 5.42 14.28 -1.16
C LEU A 79 5.43 14.15 -2.70
N THR A 80 4.56 13.30 -3.24
CA THR A 80 4.42 13.13 -4.70
C THR A 80 3.94 14.42 -5.37
N SER A 81 2.94 15.09 -4.79
CA SER A 81 2.45 16.39 -5.26
C SER A 81 3.55 17.45 -5.20
N PHE A 82 4.34 17.49 -4.12
CA PHE A 82 5.45 18.41 -3.93
C PHE A 82 6.54 18.23 -4.99
N HIS A 83 6.88 16.98 -5.34
CA HIS A 83 7.81 16.70 -6.44
C HIS A 83 7.34 17.28 -7.78
N SER A 84 6.05 17.16 -8.11
CA SER A 84 5.48 17.76 -9.32
C SER A 84 5.61 19.29 -9.31
N GLN A 85 5.38 19.93 -8.17
CA GLN A 85 5.52 21.39 -8.02
C GLN A 85 6.95 21.86 -8.29
N PHE A 86 7.98 21.16 -7.78
CA PHE A 86 9.38 21.53 -8.08
C PHE A 86 9.72 21.46 -9.56
N ARG A 87 9.24 20.41 -10.24
CA ARG A 87 9.44 20.27 -11.68
C ARG A 87 8.83 21.46 -12.43
N ASN A 88 7.62 21.87 -12.04
CA ASN A 88 6.95 23.03 -12.64
C ASN A 88 7.71 24.34 -12.37
N VAL A 89 8.23 24.54 -11.16
CA VAL A 89 9.09 25.70 -10.85
C VAL A 89 10.32 25.73 -11.77
N GLY A 90 11.00 24.59 -11.98
CA GLY A 90 12.14 24.51 -12.88
C GLY A 90 11.81 24.83 -14.34
N VAL A 91 10.66 24.34 -14.84
CA VAL A 91 10.17 24.67 -16.18
C VAL A 91 9.86 26.16 -16.30
N ASN A 92 9.16 26.74 -15.32
CA ASN A 92 8.80 28.16 -15.29
C ASN A 92 10.05 29.05 -15.21
N TYR A 93 11.05 28.66 -14.43
CA TYR A 93 12.32 29.37 -14.33
C TYR A 93 13.00 29.50 -15.69
N ASN A 94 13.13 28.38 -16.43
CA ASN A 94 13.71 28.38 -17.78
C ASN A 94 12.90 29.26 -18.76
N GLN A 95 11.58 29.20 -18.67
CA GLN A 95 10.69 30.03 -19.50
C GLN A 95 10.89 31.52 -19.21
N ILE A 96 10.92 31.92 -17.94
CA ILE A 96 11.12 33.32 -17.54
C ILE A 96 12.47 33.83 -18.03
N ILE A 97 13.56 33.05 -17.90
CA ILE A 97 14.87 33.44 -18.44
C ILE A 97 14.79 33.75 -19.93
N LYS A 98 14.21 32.83 -20.72
CA LYS A 98 14.05 33.03 -22.16
C LYS A 98 13.23 34.29 -22.48
N LEU A 99 12.15 34.53 -21.73
CA LEU A 99 11.31 35.73 -21.90
C LEU A 99 12.03 37.01 -21.51
N LEU A 100 12.83 36.99 -20.44
CA LEU A 100 13.59 38.16 -19.98
C LEU A 100 14.61 38.60 -21.03
N TYR A 101 15.41 37.67 -21.56
CA TYR A 101 16.40 37.98 -22.59
C TYR A 101 15.80 38.30 -23.96
N LYS A 102 14.57 37.86 -24.23
CA LYS A 102 13.84 38.22 -25.46
C LYS A 102 13.27 39.64 -25.42
N ASN A 103 12.77 40.09 -24.26
CA ASN A 103 11.99 41.34 -24.16
C ASN A 103 12.74 42.50 -23.51
N PHE A 104 13.82 42.24 -22.77
CA PHE A 104 14.59 43.28 -22.09
C PHE A 104 16.04 43.33 -22.56
N SER A 105 16.68 44.48 -22.39
CA SER A 105 18.12 44.59 -22.57
C SER A 105 18.87 43.73 -21.55
N GLN A 106 20.04 43.24 -21.93
CA GLN A 106 20.85 42.32 -21.12
C GLN A 106 21.05 42.83 -19.68
N LYS A 107 21.29 44.13 -19.50
CA LYS A 107 21.46 44.76 -18.18
C LYS A 107 20.20 44.66 -17.31
N LYS A 108 19.01 44.86 -17.89
CA LYS A 108 17.73 44.74 -17.17
C LYS A 108 17.37 43.27 -16.90
N ALA A 109 17.58 42.38 -17.88
CA ALA A 109 17.35 40.95 -17.72
C ALA A 109 18.20 40.36 -16.59
N SER A 110 19.49 40.70 -16.52
CA SER A 110 20.39 40.26 -15.44
C SER A 110 19.95 40.79 -14.07
N ALA A 111 19.43 42.02 -13.97
CA ALA A 111 18.93 42.55 -12.70
C ALA A 111 17.69 41.78 -12.19
N TYR A 112 16.79 41.35 -13.09
CA TYR A 112 15.66 40.48 -12.72
C TYR A 112 16.12 39.05 -12.39
N LEU A 113 17.10 38.53 -13.10
CA LEU A 113 17.68 37.21 -12.84
C LEU A 113 18.26 37.12 -11.42
N PHE A 114 18.98 38.16 -10.99
CA PHE A 114 19.54 38.22 -9.63
C PHE A 114 18.48 38.15 -8.53
N LYS A 115 17.29 38.74 -8.75
CA LYS A 115 16.17 38.62 -7.81
C LYS A 115 15.62 37.18 -7.77
N LEU A 116 15.53 36.55 -8.94
CA LEU A 116 15.08 35.15 -9.09
C LEU A 116 16.07 34.17 -8.44
N GLU A 117 17.36 34.42 -8.57
CA GLU A 117 18.42 33.64 -7.91
C GLU A 117 18.24 33.66 -6.39
N LYS A 118 18.00 34.84 -5.79
CA LYS A 118 17.76 34.96 -4.35
C LYS A 118 16.57 34.11 -3.89
N GLN A 119 15.44 34.17 -4.60
CA GLN A 119 14.26 33.34 -4.27
C GLN A 119 14.54 31.85 -4.43
N THR A 120 15.34 31.48 -5.44
CA THR A 120 15.73 30.07 -5.67
C THR A 120 16.65 29.57 -4.55
N ALA A 121 17.53 30.42 -4.02
CA ALA A 121 18.36 30.11 -2.87
C ALA A 121 17.52 29.92 -1.58
N GLU A 122 16.53 30.78 -1.34
CA GLU A 122 15.58 30.63 -0.23
C GLU A 122 14.79 29.30 -0.36
N MET A 123 14.34 28.95 -1.56
CA MET A 123 13.69 27.67 -1.83
C MET A 123 14.62 26.48 -1.52
N ALA A 124 15.89 26.55 -1.94
CA ALA A 124 16.87 25.49 -1.67
C ALA A 124 17.11 25.29 -0.16
N MET A 125 17.14 26.37 0.61
CA MET A 125 17.26 26.31 2.09
C MET A 125 16.04 25.62 2.72
N LEU A 126 14.83 25.93 2.25
CA LEU A 126 13.61 25.25 2.71
C LEU A 126 13.64 23.75 2.36
N CYS A 127 14.12 23.38 1.18
CA CYS A 127 14.25 21.98 0.78
C CYS A 127 15.19 21.22 1.71
N ARG A 128 16.34 21.80 2.08
CA ARG A 128 17.28 21.18 3.03
C ARG A 128 16.63 20.95 4.39
N LYS A 129 15.90 21.94 4.90
CA LYS A 129 15.18 21.82 6.17
C LYS A 129 14.10 20.72 6.13
N ILE A 130 13.42 20.56 5.00
CA ILE A 130 12.44 19.46 4.81
C ILE A 130 13.14 18.10 4.84
N ILE A 131 14.30 17.97 4.19
CA ILE A 131 15.10 16.73 4.21
C ILE A 131 15.53 16.40 5.64
N GLU A 132 16.09 17.37 6.37
CA GLU A 132 16.51 17.21 7.77
C GLU A 132 15.34 16.76 8.67
N LEU A 133 14.18 17.42 8.57
CA LEU A 133 12.97 17.03 9.32
C LEU A 133 12.49 15.62 8.97
N THR A 134 12.64 15.21 7.71
CA THR A 134 12.26 13.87 7.25
C THR A 134 13.21 12.80 7.79
N GLU A 135 14.52 13.07 7.78
CA GLU A 135 15.55 12.19 8.36
C GLU A 135 15.37 12.03 9.87
N GLU A 136 15.09 13.13 10.58
CA GLU A 136 14.76 13.09 12.00
C GLU A 136 13.52 12.24 12.31
N PHE A 137 12.46 12.39 11.50
CA PHE A 137 11.25 11.61 11.64
C PHE A 137 11.51 10.11 11.40
N GLU A 138 12.27 9.78 10.35
CA GLU A 138 12.65 8.40 10.04
C GLU A 138 13.46 7.76 11.18
N ALA A 139 14.43 8.50 11.74
CA ALA A 139 15.23 8.04 12.86
C ALA A 139 14.39 7.81 14.13
N LYS A 140 13.46 8.72 14.44
CA LYS A 140 12.64 8.67 15.67
C LYS A 140 11.55 7.58 15.61
N TYR A 141 10.89 7.41 14.47
CA TYR A 141 9.69 6.58 14.37
C TYR A 141 9.85 5.31 13.53
N LEU A 142 10.58 5.32 12.41
CA LEU A 142 10.67 4.15 11.54
C LEU A 142 11.73 3.13 12.01
N LYS A 143 12.92 3.57 12.41
CA LYS A 143 14.00 2.65 12.86
C LYS A 143 13.74 2.00 14.22
N ASN A 144 12.94 2.64 15.08
CA ASN A 144 12.63 2.13 16.42
C ASN A 144 11.52 1.06 16.43
N HIS A 145 10.64 1.05 15.43
CA HIS A 145 9.59 0.02 15.28
C HIS A 145 10.09 -1.30 14.67
N SER A 146 11.25 -1.31 14.00
CA SER A 146 11.85 -2.53 13.42
C SER A 146 12.66 -3.37 14.42
N LYS A 147 12.83 -2.93 15.67
CA LYS A 147 13.62 -3.62 16.70
C LYS A 147 12.78 -4.31 17.79
N LYS A 148 11.47 -4.49 17.57
CA LYS A 148 10.58 -5.23 18.48
C LYS A 148 10.05 -6.49 17.82
#